data_AF-A0A8K0RLL2-F1
#
_entry.id   AF-A0A8K0RLL2-F1
#
_cell.length_a   1.000
_cell.length_b   1.000
_cell.length_c   1.000
_cell.angle_alpha   90.00
_cell.angle_beta   90.00
_cell.angle_gamma   90.00
#
_symmetry.space_group_name_H-M   'P 1'
#
loop_
_entity.id
_entity.type
_entity.pdbx_description
1 polymer ?
#
loop_
_entity_poly.entity_id
_entity_poly.type
_entity_poly.pdbx_seq_one_letter_code
_entity_poly.pdbx_strand_id
1 'polypeptide(L)'
;MSETSSPSLSSSSAYAALIALLPAFLALGFTERGWNLLTGASRKARTTVLPSDGRCEIKLWSDFPSGPLHFCSSPSAPSLCHQRPHVRGPQCWEQTLFTVMNTRIRGSAPTYEEKPTALPLPKGFIRVDFTVLFAFILMTGHRSLDVQTIAPDLLVLHSSSSLQRFLTKDDVDRILAGDPPFINNPAGITMPSASDVRRGGWVAALGLETNYKEEETFMPYYHDCIKYVDQEHGDKRGRVFWRSMDRVRCIVVEVVAAAFAQDATAMRDIKIAIKALDFIRKHETESGIEHFFDIPRPNQALQPQEKEKIVGLFNGSPLIAESRKASFYSEWKELLHWVLIAAVIGSERCIRYFKSPDRELDLILPMESLRTSRLYIRGC
;
A
#
# COMPACT_ATOMS: atom_id res chain seq x y z
N MET A 1 -45.43 65.31 -23.65
CA MET A 1 -44.87 65.01 -22.31
C MET A 1 -45.77 63.96 -21.70
N SER A 2 -45.22 62.86 -21.20
CA SER A 2 -46.00 61.77 -20.58
C SER A 2 -45.28 61.39 -19.28
N GLU A 3 -45.91 61.69 -18.15
CA GLU A 3 -45.33 61.41 -16.83
C GLU A 3 -45.63 59.96 -16.45
N THR A 4 -44.57 59.16 -16.32
CA THR A 4 -44.65 57.79 -15.81
C THR A 4 -44.63 57.83 -14.28
N SER A 5 -45.81 57.63 -13.68
CA SER A 5 -45.94 57.53 -12.22
C SER A 5 -45.35 56.19 -11.72
N SER A 6 -44.24 56.29 -11.00
CA SER A 6 -43.60 55.11 -10.38
C SER A 6 -44.40 54.67 -9.14
N PRO A 7 -44.80 53.39 -9.00
CA PRO A 7 -45.54 52.92 -7.84
C PRO A 7 -44.63 52.87 -6.59
N SER A 8 -44.93 53.70 -5.60
CA SER A 8 -44.28 53.66 -4.30
C SER A 8 -44.78 52.47 -3.48
N LEU A 9 -44.00 51.39 -3.45
CA LEU A 9 -44.23 50.27 -2.53
C LEU A 9 -44.14 50.77 -1.08
N SER A 10 -45.28 50.82 -0.39
CA SER A 10 -45.39 51.34 0.97
C SER A 10 -44.55 50.50 1.95
N SER A 11 -43.64 51.13 2.68
CA SER A 11 -42.70 50.47 3.60
C SER A 11 -43.38 49.60 4.67
N SER A 12 -44.61 49.95 5.08
CA SER A 12 -45.40 49.20 6.06
C SER A 12 -45.71 47.75 5.66
N SER A 13 -45.93 47.47 4.37
CA SER A 13 -46.22 46.09 3.92
C SER A 13 -45.00 45.17 4.02
N ALA A 14 -43.80 45.70 3.75
CA ALA A 14 -42.54 44.98 3.92
C ALA A 14 -42.24 44.65 5.40
N TYR A 15 -42.51 45.59 6.32
CA TYR A 15 -42.37 45.35 7.76
C TYR A 15 -43.36 44.30 8.28
N ALA A 16 -44.63 44.34 7.86
CA ALA A 16 -45.62 43.33 8.25
C ALA A 16 -45.24 41.92 7.76
N ALA A 17 -44.73 41.80 6.53
CA ALA A 17 -44.23 40.53 5.99
C ALA A 17 -43.03 40.00 6.78
N LEU A 18 -42.06 40.86 7.14
CA LEU A 18 -40.90 40.48 7.97
C LEU A 18 -41.31 39.95 9.35
N ILE A 19 -42.27 40.59 10.01
CA ILE A 19 -42.77 40.17 11.33
C ILE A 19 -43.54 38.84 11.23
N ALA A 20 -44.34 38.64 10.17
CA ALA A 20 -45.08 37.39 9.96
C ALA A 20 -44.19 36.19 9.59
N LEU A 21 -43.07 36.44 8.91
CA LEU A 21 -42.10 35.39 8.53
C LEU A 21 -41.26 34.90 9.71
N LEU A 22 -40.95 35.76 10.69
CA LEU A 22 -40.07 35.43 11.83
C LEU A 22 -40.57 34.21 12.64
N PRO A 23 -41.85 34.13 13.08
CA PRO A 23 -42.40 32.93 13.73
C PRO A 23 -42.36 31.68 12.86
N ALA A 24 -42.57 31.80 11.54
CA ALA A 24 -42.50 30.67 10.61
C ALA A 24 -41.07 30.14 10.45
N PHE A 25 -40.07 31.04 10.35
CA PHE A 25 -38.65 30.67 10.35
C PHE A 25 -38.22 30.01 11.66
N LEU A 26 -38.68 30.52 12.81
CA LEU A 26 -38.43 29.91 14.11
C LEU A 26 -39.09 28.51 14.21
N ALA A 27 -40.36 28.38 13.85
CA ALA A 27 -41.08 27.10 13.87
C ALA A 27 -40.44 26.05 12.95
N LEU A 28 -39.92 26.46 11.78
CA LEU A 28 -39.11 25.59 10.93
C LEU A 28 -37.80 25.20 11.63
N GLY A 29 -37.07 26.16 12.20
CA GLY A 29 -35.79 25.94 12.88
C GLY A 29 -35.84 24.96 14.06
N PHE A 30 -36.99 24.87 14.75
CA PHE A 30 -37.20 23.92 15.86
C PHE A 30 -37.55 22.48 15.45
N THR A 31 -37.62 22.18 14.15
CA THR A 31 -37.84 20.81 13.65
C THR A 31 -36.64 20.32 12.85
N GLU A 32 -36.29 19.03 12.95
CA GLU A 32 -35.22 18.46 12.11
C GLU A 32 -35.46 18.69 10.62
N ARG A 33 -36.72 18.56 10.16
CA ARG A 33 -37.11 18.80 8.77
C ARG A 33 -36.87 20.26 8.35
N GLY A 34 -37.31 21.22 9.16
CA GLY A 34 -37.11 22.63 8.86
C GLY A 34 -35.65 23.08 9.01
N TRP A 35 -34.89 22.53 9.96
CA TRP A 35 -33.44 22.72 10.04
C TRP A 35 -32.71 22.17 8.81
N ASN A 36 -33.08 20.98 8.33
CA ASN A 36 -32.54 20.40 7.10
C ASN A 36 -32.90 21.23 5.85
N LEU A 37 -34.11 21.82 5.80
CA LEU A 37 -34.49 22.76 4.74
C LEU A 37 -33.70 24.07 4.81
N LEU A 38 -33.52 24.66 6.00
CA LEU A 38 -32.78 25.91 6.19
C LEU A 38 -31.28 25.74 5.88
N THR A 39 -30.67 24.66 6.34
CA THR A 39 -29.27 24.33 6.02
C THR A 39 -29.10 24.03 4.53
N GLY A 40 -30.03 23.29 3.90
CA GLY A 40 -30.04 23.06 2.46
C GLY A 40 -30.18 24.34 1.63
N ALA A 41 -31.11 25.22 2.00
CA ALA A 41 -31.33 26.51 1.33
C ALA A 41 -30.14 27.47 1.53
N SER A 42 -29.61 27.57 2.74
CA SER A 42 -28.41 28.36 3.06
C SER A 42 -27.19 27.85 2.29
N ARG A 43 -26.99 26.53 2.22
CA ARG A 43 -25.96 25.88 1.41
C ARG A 43 -26.11 26.29 -0.05
N LYS A 44 -27.31 26.12 -0.63
CA LYS A 44 -27.59 26.45 -2.04
C LYS A 44 -27.30 27.92 -2.35
N ALA A 45 -27.84 28.84 -1.55
CA ALA A 45 -27.61 30.28 -1.70
C ALA A 45 -26.11 30.62 -1.64
N ARG A 46 -25.38 30.08 -0.66
CA ARG A 46 -23.92 30.27 -0.57
C ARG A 46 -23.18 29.72 -1.78
N THR A 47 -23.54 28.55 -2.29
CA THR A 47 -22.91 27.97 -3.50
C THR A 47 -23.29 28.71 -4.79
N THR A 48 -24.41 29.43 -4.83
CA THR A 48 -24.74 30.33 -5.95
C THR A 48 -23.89 31.59 -5.93
N VAL A 49 -23.62 32.17 -4.75
CA VAL A 49 -22.75 33.36 -4.60
C VAL A 49 -21.26 33.01 -4.72
N LEU A 50 -20.85 31.86 -4.17
CA LEU A 50 -19.48 31.35 -4.19
C LEU A 50 -19.45 29.89 -4.73
N PRO A 51 -19.45 29.69 -6.06
CA PRO A 51 -19.41 28.35 -6.67
C PRO A 51 -18.14 27.54 -6.38
N SER A 52 -17.09 28.16 -5.83
CA SER A 52 -15.90 27.48 -5.30
C SER A 52 -16.21 26.69 -4.02
N ASP A 53 -16.99 27.26 -3.10
CA ASP A 53 -17.29 26.66 -1.80
C ASP A 53 -18.09 25.36 -1.93
N GLY A 54 -18.92 25.27 -2.97
CA GLY A 54 -19.76 24.12 -3.29
C GLY A 54 -19.04 22.97 -3.99
N ARG A 55 -17.73 23.09 -4.28
CA ARG A 55 -16.99 22.10 -5.05
C ARG A 55 -15.78 21.54 -4.30
N CYS A 56 -15.38 20.35 -4.71
CA CYS A 56 -14.13 19.69 -4.30
C CYS A 56 -13.33 19.39 -5.56
N GLU A 57 -12.00 19.59 -5.52
CA GLU A 57 -11.11 19.08 -6.57
C GLU A 57 -11.05 17.55 -6.47
N ILE A 58 -10.88 16.86 -7.60
CA ILE A 58 -10.71 15.41 -7.68
C ILE A 58 -9.26 15.09 -8.09
N LYS A 59 -8.69 14.04 -7.48
CA LYS A 59 -7.45 13.38 -7.91
C LYS A 59 -7.62 11.87 -7.81
N LEU A 60 -7.74 11.22 -8.96
CA LEU A 60 -7.80 9.76 -9.07
C LEU A 60 -6.44 9.19 -9.44
N TRP A 61 -6.23 7.90 -9.21
CA TRP A 61 -5.01 7.21 -9.57
C TRP A 61 -4.78 7.16 -11.08
N SER A 62 -5.87 7.10 -11.87
CA SER A 62 -5.85 7.29 -13.33
C SER A 62 -5.18 8.60 -13.74
N ASP A 63 -5.26 9.62 -12.88
CA ASP A 63 -4.71 10.95 -13.13
C ASP A 63 -3.20 10.97 -12.88
N PHE A 64 -2.56 9.91 -12.40
CA PHE A 64 -1.09 9.80 -12.30
C PHE A 64 -0.49 9.07 -13.51
N PRO A 65 0.66 9.53 -14.05
CA PRO A 65 1.33 8.94 -15.20
C PRO A 65 2.22 7.78 -14.74
N SER A 66 2.67 6.95 -15.68
CA SER A 66 3.70 5.96 -15.40
C SER A 66 5.03 6.63 -15.02
N GLY A 67 5.83 5.97 -14.17
CA GLY A 67 7.12 6.47 -13.69
C GLY A 67 7.09 6.93 -12.22
N PRO A 68 8.10 7.69 -11.76
CA PRO A 68 8.21 8.16 -10.37
C PRO A 68 7.00 8.98 -9.94
N LEU A 69 6.50 8.78 -8.72
CA LEU A 69 5.42 9.60 -8.14
C LEU A 69 5.94 10.96 -7.61
N HIS A 70 7.25 11.06 -7.36
CA HIS A 70 7.94 12.26 -6.91
C HIS A 70 9.14 12.59 -7.81
N PHE A 71 9.28 13.86 -8.18
CA PHE A 71 10.47 14.46 -8.78
C PHE A 71 11.01 15.60 -7.91
N CYS A 72 12.19 15.42 -7.33
CA CYS A 72 12.86 16.49 -6.61
C CYS A 72 13.49 17.48 -7.61
N SER A 73 12.98 18.72 -7.64
CA SER A 73 13.48 19.76 -8.55
C SER A 73 14.84 20.35 -8.13
N SER A 74 15.36 19.99 -6.96
CA SER A 74 16.64 20.46 -6.42
C SER A 74 17.50 19.27 -5.96
N PRO A 75 18.16 18.56 -6.90
CA PRO A 75 18.99 17.40 -6.56
C PRO A 75 20.17 17.75 -5.64
N SER A 76 20.62 19.01 -5.63
CA SER A 76 21.66 19.53 -4.75
C SER A 76 21.22 19.79 -3.31
N ALA A 77 19.91 19.86 -3.02
CA ALA A 77 19.39 20.05 -1.67
C ALA A 77 18.10 19.24 -1.40
N PRO A 78 18.19 17.89 -1.35
CA PRO A 78 17.02 17.01 -1.22
C PRO A 78 16.15 17.33 0.02
N SER A 79 16.76 17.72 1.14
CA SER A 79 16.08 18.09 2.38
C SER A 79 15.06 19.23 2.19
N LEU A 80 15.33 20.22 1.31
CA LEU A 80 14.43 21.35 1.04
C LEU A 80 13.15 20.95 0.29
N CYS A 81 13.18 19.80 -0.40
CA CYS A 81 12.01 19.22 -1.04
C CYS A 81 11.26 18.27 -0.09
N HIS A 82 12.00 17.47 0.69
CA HIS A 82 11.43 16.35 1.45
C HIS A 82 11.01 16.69 2.88
N GLN A 83 11.52 17.78 3.47
CA GLN A 83 11.25 18.20 4.85
C GLN A 83 10.53 19.56 4.95
N ARG A 84 9.64 19.86 4.00
CA ARG A 84 8.80 21.06 4.11
C ARG A 84 7.86 20.92 5.32
N PRO A 85 7.90 21.84 6.30
CA PRO A 85 6.99 21.79 7.43
C PRO A 85 5.56 22.02 6.92
N HIS A 86 4.61 21.21 7.40
CA HIS A 86 3.20 21.40 7.09
C HIS A 86 2.73 22.78 7.60
N VAL A 87 2.44 23.71 6.69
CA VAL A 87 1.81 25.00 7.02
C VAL A 87 0.29 24.81 7.08
N ARG A 88 -0.31 25.19 8.20
CA ARG A 88 -1.78 25.16 8.38
C ARG A 88 -2.43 26.13 7.40
N GLY A 89 -3.53 25.69 6.77
CA GLY A 89 -4.29 26.51 5.83
C GLY A 89 -5.34 25.70 5.08
N PRO A 90 -6.23 26.38 4.32
CA PRO A 90 -7.39 25.78 3.67
C PRO A 90 -7.03 24.75 2.59
N GLN A 91 -5.78 24.75 2.11
CA GLN A 91 -5.23 23.84 1.10
C GLN A 91 -3.89 23.21 1.56
N CYS A 92 -3.73 22.93 2.86
CA CYS A 92 -2.45 22.41 3.39
C CYS A 92 -1.98 21.08 2.75
N TRP A 93 -2.89 20.32 2.13
CA TRP A 93 -2.56 19.13 1.33
C TRP A 93 -1.65 19.42 0.12
N GLU A 94 -1.58 20.67 -0.36
CA GLU A 94 -0.62 21.06 -1.40
C GLU A 94 0.83 20.92 -0.90
N GLN A 95 1.04 21.13 0.39
CA GLN A 95 2.35 21.03 1.03
C GLN A 95 2.65 19.63 1.59
N THR A 96 1.65 18.74 1.66
CA THR A 96 1.84 17.32 2.01
C THR A 96 1.60 16.44 0.79
N LEU A 97 0.35 16.08 0.48
CA LEU A 97 -0.02 15.21 -0.64
C LEU A 97 0.66 15.58 -1.97
N PHE A 98 0.56 16.84 -2.39
CA PHE A 98 1.12 17.28 -3.69
C PHE A 98 2.63 17.54 -3.67
N THR A 99 3.21 17.74 -2.49
CA THR A 99 4.68 17.79 -2.35
C THR A 99 5.26 16.38 -2.38
N VAL A 100 4.58 15.40 -1.77
CA VAL A 100 4.93 13.98 -1.80
C VAL A 100 4.74 13.41 -3.21
N MET A 101 3.56 13.58 -3.84
CA MET A 101 3.24 13.05 -5.16
C MET A 101 3.14 14.15 -6.22
N ASN A 102 4.27 14.78 -6.53
CA ASN A 102 4.31 16.00 -7.35
C ASN A 102 4.34 15.77 -8.88
N THR A 103 4.49 14.52 -9.34
CA THR A 103 4.78 14.22 -10.76
C THR A 103 3.71 14.67 -11.75
N ARG A 104 2.43 14.81 -11.35
CA ARG A 104 1.39 15.21 -12.32
C ARG A 104 0.23 16.00 -11.72
N ILE A 105 0.47 17.29 -11.59
CA ILE A 105 -0.59 18.32 -11.42
C ILE A 105 -0.46 19.43 -12.50
N ARG A 106 0.56 19.36 -13.38
CA ARG A 106 0.88 20.45 -14.33
C ARG A 106 0.26 20.34 -15.73
N GLY A 107 -0.45 19.25 -16.07
CA GLY A 107 -0.87 18.97 -17.46
C GLY A 107 -2.37 18.75 -17.70
N SER A 108 -3.13 18.34 -16.68
CA SER A 108 -4.58 18.13 -16.77
C SER A 108 -5.31 19.29 -16.11
N ALA A 109 -6.37 19.81 -16.75
CA ALA A 109 -7.26 20.77 -16.10
C ALA A 109 -7.85 20.15 -14.82
N PRO A 110 -7.96 20.91 -13.71
CA PRO A 110 -8.51 20.38 -12.47
C PRO A 110 -9.97 19.98 -12.66
N THR A 111 -10.27 18.72 -12.35
CA THR A 111 -11.62 18.16 -12.32
C THR A 111 -12.24 18.47 -10.96
N TYR A 112 -13.54 18.77 -10.97
CA TYR A 112 -14.30 19.12 -9.78
C TYR A 112 -15.60 18.33 -9.69
N GLU A 113 -16.01 18.01 -8.47
CA GLU A 113 -17.35 17.52 -8.15
C GLU A 113 -18.08 18.45 -7.17
N GLU A 114 -19.38 18.25 -7.00
CA GLU A 114 -20.13 18.85 -5.91
C GLU A 114 -19.67 18.30 -4.55
N LYS A 115 -19.37 19.23 -3.63
CA LYS A 115 -18.99 18.91 -2.25
C LYS A 115 -20.19 18.27 -1.52
N PRO A 116 -20.06 17.05 -0.98
CA PRO A 116 -21.12 16.38 -0.23
C PRO A 116 -21.76 17.25 0.85
N THR A 117 -23.07 17.12 1.04
CA THR A 117 -23.87 17.94 1.98
C THR A 117 -23.37 17.89 3.42
N ALA A 118 -22.82 16.76 3.85
CA ALA A 118 -22.23 16.58 5.17
C ALA A 118 -20.89 17.33 5.36
N LEU A 119 -20.21 17.75 4.29
CA LEU A 119 -18.95 18.50 4.38
C LEU A 119 -19.19 20.02 4.52
N PRO A 120 -18.45 20.71 5.41
CA PRO A 120 -18.56 22.15 5.61
C PRO A 120 -18.09 22.95 4.39
N LEU A 121 -18.97 23.81 3.85
CA LEU A 121 -18.66 24.69 2.71
C LEU A 121 -17.36 25.51 2.85
N PRO A 122 -17.06 26.17 3.99
CA PRO A 122 -15.90 27.07 4.10
C PRO A 122 -14.55 26.36 4.07
N LYS A 123 -14.50 25.04 4.30
CA LYS A 123 -13.24 24.28 4.28
C LYS A 123 -12.97 23.78 2.87
N GLY A 124 -11.70 23.87 2.48
CA GLY A 124 -11.18 23.18 1.31
C GLY A 124 -11.14 21.66 1.55
N PHE A 125 -11.45 20.91 0.49
CA PHE A 125 -11.34 19.47 0.45
C PHE A 125 -10.92 19.03 -0.96
N ILE A 126 -10.14 17.95 -1.01
CA ILE A 126 -9.82 17.23 -2.24
C ILE A 126 -10.31 15.79 -2.13
N ARG A 127 -11.07 15.33 -3.13
CA ARG A 127 -11.48 13.93 -3.25
C ARG A 127 -10.31 13.13 -3.82
N VAL A 128 -9.99 12.02 -3.17
CA VAL A 128 -9.05 11.02 -3.66
C VAL A 128 -9.72 9.65 -3.78
N ASP A 129 -9.10 8.73 -4.52
CA ASP A 129 -9.42 7.32 -4.41
C ASP A 129 -8.48 6.61 -3.41
N PHE A 130 -8.81 5.35 -3.12
CA PHE A 130 -8.05 4.51 -2.20
C PHE A 130 -6.59 4.36 -2.63
N THR A 131 -6.30 4.21 -3.91
CA THR A 131 -4.93 3.98 -4.40
C THR A 131 -4.05 5.21 -4.24
N VAL A 132 -4.58 6.42 -4.46
CA VAL A 132 -3.89 7.68 -4.18
C VAL A 132 -3.55 7.81 -2.68
N LEU A 133 -4.50 7.48 -1.80
CA LEU A 133 -4.23 7.46 -0.36
C LEU A 133 -3.16 6.41 0.01
N PHE A 134 -3.28 5.20 -0.54
CA PHE A 134 -2.37 4.10 -0.27
C PHE A 134 -0.93 4.43 -0.70
N ALA A 135 -0.75 4.96 -1.92
CA ALA A 135 0.52 5.48 -2.40
C ALA A 135 1.13 6.51 -1.44
N PHE A 136 0.32 7.46 -0.97
CA PHE A 136 0.75 8.48 0.00
C PHE A 136 1.18 7.86 1.34
N ILE A 137 0.45 6.89 1.89
CA ILE A 137 0.84 6.19 3.13
C ILE A 137 2.19 5.49 2.98
N LEU A 138 2.37 4.74 1.88
CA LEU A 138 3.62 4.05 1.56
C LEU A 138 4.81 5.02 1.45
N MET A 139 4.62 6.14 0.74
CA MET A 139 5.65 7.16 0.51
C MET A 139 5.99 7.99 1.77
N THR A 140 5.07 8.11 2.73
CA THR A 140 5.25 8.95 3.93
C THR A 140 5.50 8.19 5.23
N GLY A 141 5.31 6.87 5.26
CA GLY A 141 5.59 6.07 6.45
C GLY A 141 4.51 6.16 7.56
N HIS A 142 3.27 6.53 7.21
CA HIS A 142 2.07 6.52 8.08
C HIS A 142 2.05 7.41 9.34
N ARG A 143 3.15 8.05 9.76
CA ARG A 143 3.27 8.64 11.12
C ARG A 143 2.24 9.71 11.56
N SER A 144 1.35 10.16 10.68
CA SER A 144 0.20 11.01 11.04
C SER A 144 -0.92 10.98 9.98
N LEU A 145 -1.74 9.93 9.94
CA LEU A 145 -3.02 9.95 9.20
C LEU A 145 -4.18 9.90 10.20
N ASP A 146 -4.88 11.03 10.34
CA ASP A 146 -6.13 11.14 11.11
C ASP A 146 -7.30 10.79 10.16
N VAL A 147 -8.15 9.85 10.59
CA VAL A 147 -9.28 9.31 9.81
C VAL A 147 -10.58 9.54 10.57
N GLN A 148 -11.42 10.43 10.04
CA GLN A 148 -12.70 10.80 10.63
C GLN A 148 -13.86 10.32 9.76
N THR A 149 -14.68 9.40 10.27
CA THR A 149 -15.95 9.03 9.63
C THR A 149 -16.96 10.17 9.78
N ILE A 150 -17.51 10.65 8.67
CA ILE A 150 -18.53 11.71 8.62
C ILE A 150 -19.90 11.14 8.23
N ALA A 151 -19.91 10.15 7.34
CA ALA A 151 -21.07 9.36 6.94
C ALA A 151 -20.62 7.92 6.64
N PRO A 152 -21.54 6.94 6.51
CA PRO A 152 -21.17 5.53 6.26
C PRO A 152 -20.32 5.31 5.01
N ASP A 153 -20.46 6.17 4.00
CA ASP A 153 -19.72 6.16 2.74
C ASP A 153 -18.73 7.35 2.62
N LEU A 154 -18.49 8.11 3.69
CA LEU A 154 -17.69 9.35 3.63
C LEU A 154 -16.67 9.44 4.77
N LEU A 155 -15.40 9.34 4.39
CA LEU A 155 -14.26 9.49 5.29
C LEU A 155 -13.53 10.81 4.98
N VAL A 156 -13.25 11.56 6.05
CA VAL A 156 -12.38 12.73 6.02
C VAL A 156 -11.01 12.35 6.56
N LEU A 157 -9.97 12.80 5.86
CA LEU A 157 -8.59 12.47 6.12
C LEU A 157 -7.80 13.74 6.39
N HIS A 158 -6.87 13.69 7.34
CA HIS A 158 -5.92 14.77 7.57
C HIS A 158 -4.52 14.20 7.82
N SER A 159 -3.52 14.75 7.12
CA SER A 159 -2.14 14.31 7.30
C SER A 159 -1.13 15.45 7.27
N SER A 160 -0.20 15.39 8.23
CA SER A 160 0.96 16.27 8.38
C SER A 160 2.29 15.58 8.01
N SER A 161 2.23 14.43 7.33
CA SER A 161 3.41 13.60 7.06
C SER A 161 4.25 14.14 5.88
N SER A 162 5.56 13.93 5.96
CA SER A 162 6.54 14.32 4.93
C SER A 162 6.99 13.13 4.08
N LEU A 163 7.65 13.40 2.95
CA LEU A 163 8.19 12.35 2.07
C LEU A 163 9.29 11.53 2.79
N GLN A 164 9.18 10.20 2.74
CA GLN A 164 10.19 9.26 3.25
C GLN A 164 10.73 8.30 2.18
N ARG A 165 9.93 7.96 1.16
CA ARG A 165 10.29 6.99 0.11
C ARG A 165 9.94 7.50 -1.28
N PHE A 166 10.76 7.16 -2.26
CA PHE A 166 10.48 7.37 -3.67
C PHE A 166 9.93 6.07 -4.23
N LEU A 167 8.70 6.11 -4.73
CA LEU A 167 8.05 5.00 -5.40
C LEU A 167 7.63 5.45 -6.80
N THR A 168 7.60 4.51 -7.73
CA THR A 168 6.93 4.69 -9.01
C THR A 168 5.46 4.27 -8.92
N LYS A 169 4.68 4.65 -9.93
CA LYS A 169 3.33 4.14 -10.11
C LYS A 169 3.29 2.61 -10.21
N ASP A 170 4.26 2.02 -10.93
CA ASP A 170 4.37 0.56 -11.09
C ASP A 170 4.61 -0.13 -9.73
N ASP A 171 5.49 0.40 -8.88
CA ASP A 171 5.74 -0.16 -7.54
C ASP A 171 4.46 -0.24 -6.70
N VAL A 172 3.63 0.82 -6.72
CA VAL A 172 2.36 0.85 -5.98
C VAL A 172 1.33 -0.10 -6.58
N ASP A 173 1.17 -0.10 -7.91
CA ASP A 173 0.26 -1.00 -8.62
C ASP A 173 0.62 -2.48 -8.37
N ARG A 174 1.92 -2.79 -8.30
CA ARG A 174 2.46 -4.11 -7.97
C ARG A 174 2.22 -4.53 -6.53
N ILE A 175 2.46 -3.65 -5.55
CA ILE A 175 2.17 -3.93 -4.14
C ILE A 175 0.66 -4.18 -3.96
N LEU A 176 -0.20 -3.41 -4.64
CA LEU A 176 -1.66 -3.66 -4.65
C LEU A 176 -2.06 -4.96 -5.34
N ALA A 177 -1.27 -5.46 -6.30
CA ALA A 177 -1.43 -6.78 -6.90
C ALA A 177 -0.93 -7.93 -5.99
N GLY A 178 -0.43 -7.62 -4.79
CA GLY A 178 0.03 -8.56 -3.77
C GLY A 178 1.52 -8.92 -3.86
N ASP A 179 2.32 -8.17 -4.62
CA ASP A 179 3.77 -8.34 -4.64
C ASP A 179 4.39 -7.99 -3.26
N PRO A 180 5.50 -8.64 -2.85
CA PRO A 180 6.18 -8.31 -1.61
C PRO A 180 6.69 -6.85 -1.59
N PRO A 181 6.43 -6.08 -0.53
CA PRO A 181 6.74 -4.66 -0.50
C PRO A 181 8.19 -4.43 -0.06
N PHE A 182 9.14 -4.52 -0.99
CA PHE A 182 10.56 -4.24 -0.70
C PHE A 182 10.87 -2.74 -0.74
N ILE A 183 11.67 -2.25 0.23
CA ILE A 183 12.28 -0.90 0.18
C ILE A 183 13.50 -0.93 -0.75
N ASN A 184 14.40 -1.86 -0.46
CA ASN A 184 15.62 -2.07 -1.22
C ASN A 184 15.57 -3.47 -1.81
N ASN A 185 15.92 -3.56 -3.08
CA ASN A 185 16.12 -4.81 -3.77
C ASN A 185 17.38 -5.50 -3.21
N PRO A 186 17.26 -6.62 -2.45
CA PRO A 186 18.30 -7.06 -1.52
C PRO A 186 19.59 -7.61 -2.17
N ALA A 187 19.68 -7.68 -3.50
CA ALA A 187 20.94 -7.96 -4.20
C ALA A 187 21.01 -7.35 -5.62
N GLY A 188 20.22 -6.32 -5.92
CA GLY A 188 20.09 -5.82 -7.31
C GLY A 188 19.39 -6.80 -8.27
N ILE A 189 18.70 -7.82 -7.74
CA ILE A 189 17.87 -8.78 -8.48
C ILE A 189 16.67 -8.02 -9.04
N THR A 190 16.78 -7.53 -10.28
CA THR A 190 15.82 -6.66 -10.98
C THR A 190 14.38 -6.93 -10.52
N MET A 191 13.74 -5.94 -9.87
CA MET A 191 12.46 -6.06 -9.14
C MET A 191 11.57 -7.13 -9.79
N PRO A 192 11.44 -8.33 -9.18
CA PRO A 192 11.18 -9.58 -9.91
C PRO A 192 10.04 -9.38 -10.90
N SER A 193 10.20 -9.78 -12.17
CA SER A 193 9.15 -9.54 -13.17
C SER A 193 7.80 -10.09 -12.66
N ALA A 194 6.67 -9.63 -13.19
CA ALA A 194 5.36 -10.19 -12.82
C ALA A 194 5.28 -11.74 -12.95
N SER A 195 6.19 -12.35 -13.75
CA SER A 195 6.36 -13.80 -13.87
C SER A 195 7.27 -14.44 -12.81
N ASP A 196 8.15 -13.66 -12.17
CA ASP A 196 9.10 -14.08 -11.14
C ASP A 196 8.59 -13.89 -9.71
N VAL A 197 7.67 -12.95 -9.45
CA VAL A 197 7.20 -12.70 -8.07
C VAL A 197 6.53 -13.92 -7.45
N ARG A 198 5.92 -14.77 -8.28
CA ARG A 198 5.30 -16.05 -7.88
C ARG A 198 6.30 -17.23 -7.83
N ARG A 199 7.59 -16.97 -8.05
CA ARG A 199 8.68 -17.95 -7.99
C ARG A 199 9.41 -17.85 -6.66
N GLY A 200 10.26 -18.82 -6.35
CA GLY A 200 10.95 -18.91 -5.06
C GLY A 200 12.25 -18.09 -4.95
N GLY A 201 12.78 -17.56 -6.06
CA GLY A 201 14.12 -16.97 -6.08
C GLY A 201 14.30 -15.75 -5.18
N TRP A 202 13.26 -14.92 -5.02
CA TRP A 202 13.34 -13.76 -4.12
C TRP A 202 13.36 -14.18 -2.64
N VAL A 203 12.68 -15.27 -2.27
CA VAL A 203 12.74 -15.86 -0.92
C VAL A 203 14.15 -16.41 -0.68
N ALA A 204 14.69 -17.15 -1.64
CA ALA A 204 16.05 -17.68 -1.55
C ALA A 204 17.10 -16.56 -1.44
N ALA A 205 16.95 -15.46 -2.20
CA ALA A 205 17.81 -14.28 -2.10
C ALA A 205 17.79 -13.67 -0.69
N LEU A 206 16.60 -13.54 -0.08
CA LEU A 206 16.46 -13.11 1.30
C LEU A 206 17.19 -14.05 2.27
N GLY A 207 17.21 -15.36 2.04
CA GLY A 207 17.95 -16.31 2.88
C GLY A 207 19.47 -16.21 2.77
N LEU A 208 19.97 -15.74 1.63
CA LEU A 208 21.40 -15.55 1.35
C LEU A 208 21.97 -14.21 1.87
N GLU A 209 21.13 -13.28 2.32
CA GLU A 209 21.62 -11.97 2.77
C GLU A 209 22.23 -12.03 4.17
N THR A 210 23.46 -11.55 4.32
CA THR A 210 24.20 -11.58 5.59
C THR A 210 23.83 -10.41 6.49
N ASN A 211 23.57 -9.23 5.93
CA ASN A 211 23.27 -7.99 6.63
C ASN A 211 21.77 -7.68 6.62
N TYR A 212 20.93 -8.72 6.70
CA TYR A 212 19.47 -8.56 6.69
C TYR A 212 19.01 -7.74 7.90
N LYS A 213 18.40 -6.59 7.59
CA LYS A 213 17.60 -5.78 8.50
C LYS A 213 16.21 -5.65 7.92
N GLU A 214 15.20 -5.93 8.73
CA GLU A 214 13.81 -6.01 8.28
C GLU A 214 13.31 -4.63 7.81
N GLU A 215 13.72 -3.57 8.52
CA GLU A 215 13.42 -2.16 8.26
C GLU A 215 14.17 -1.52 7.09
N GLU A 216 15.27 -2.12 6.63
CA GLU A 216 16.00 -1.70 5.41
C GLU A 216 15.59 -2.52 4.18
N THR A 217 15.06 -3.73 4.39
CA THR A 217 14.68 -4.67 3.33
C THR A 217 13.22 -4.51 2.92
N PHE A 218 12.31 -4.56 3.90
CA PHE A 218 10.87 -4.52 3.66
C PHE A 218 10.27 -3.18 4.08
N MET A 219 9.23 -2.76 3.37
CA MET A 219 8.45 -1.59 3.76
C MET A 219 7.81 -1.84 5.13
N PRO A 220 7.64 -0.81 5.97
CA PRO A 220 6.96 -0.95 7.26
C PRO A 220 5.51 -1.42 7.15
N TYR A 221 4.96 -1.52 5.94
CA TYR A 221 3.59 -1.89 5.67
C TYR A 221 3.51 -2.95 4.59
N TYR A 222 2.67 -3.96 4.83
CA TYR A 222 2.15 -4.80 3.76
C TYR A 222 0.64 -4.59 3.60
N HIS A 223 0.19 -4.72 2.36
CA HIS A 223 -1.21 -4.69 1.97
C HIS A 223 -1.45 -5.89 1.07
N ASP A 224 -2.40 -6.75 1.45
CA ASP A 224 -2.89 -7.86 0.61
C ASP A 224 -1.81 -8.73 -0.09
N CYS A 225 -0.69 -9.00 0.58
CA CYS A 225 0.25 -10.07 0.21
C CYS A 225 -0.36 -11.50 0.24
N ILE A 226 -1.67 -11.66 0.03
CA ILE A 226 -2.74 -11.61 1.07
C ILE A 226 -4.01 -12.44 0.74
N LYS A 227 -4.15 -13.16 -0.40
CA LYS A 227 -5.27 -14.16 -0.58
C LYS A 227 -5.22 -15.18 -1.74
N TYR A 228 -5.03 -16.49 -1.49
CA TYR A 228 -5.08 -17.59 -2.51
C TYR A 228 -6.37 -18.41 -2.43
N VAL A 229 -6.85 -18.90 -3.58
CA VAL A 229 -7.94 -19.86 -3.67
C VAL A 229 -7.35 -21.24 -3.90
N ASP A 230 -7.50 -22.10 -2.90
CA ASP A 230 -7.31 -23.54 -2.95
C ASP A 230 -8.56 -24.21 -2.35
N GLN A 231 -8.95 -25.37 -2.87
CA GLN A 231 -10.25 -26.00 -2.56
C GLN A 231 -10.29 -26.67 -1.17
N GLU A 232 -9.14 -26.91 -0.53
CA GLU A 232 -9.06 -27.70 0.70
C GLU A 232 -8.99 -26.89 2.01
N HIS A 233 -8.57 -25.61 2.00
CA HIS A 233 -8.07 -24.93 3.22
C HIS A 233 -8.78 -23.64 3.66
N GLY A 234 -9.89 -23.27 3.00
CA GLY A 234 -10.65 -22.06 3.35
C GLY A 234 -9.95 -20.75 2.97
N ASP A 235 -10.61 -19.62 3.23
CA ASP A 235 -10.23 -18.29 2.71
C ASP A 235 -9.03 -17.67 3.45
N LYS A 236 -7.84 -18.23 3.22
CA LYS A 236 -6.61 -17.77 3.87
C LYS A 236 -5.93 -16.57 3.21
N ARG A 237 -5.34 -15.79 4.12
CA ARG A 237 -4.48 -14.64 3.87
C ARG A 237 -3.15 -15.06 3.21
N GLY A 238 -3.09 -15.04 1.87
CA GLY A 238 -1.85 -15.00 1.05
C GLY A 238 -1.90 -15.66 -0.32
N ARG A 239 -1.34 -15.03 -1.38
CA ARG A 239 -1.19 -15.67 -2.72
C ARG A 239 0.22 -15.67 -3.28
N VAL A 240 0.76 -14.50 -3.61
CA VAL A 240 2.10 -14.42 -4.20
C VAL A 240 3.12 -14.96 -3.20
N PHE A 241 2.98 -14.56 -1.94
CA PHE A 241 3.80 -15.05 -0.84
C PHE A 241 3.76 -16.58 -0.66
N TRP A 242 2.60 -17.16 -0.32
CA TRP A 242 2.51 -18.61 -0.08
C TRP A 242 2.90 -19.44 -1.31
N ARG A 243 2.59 -18.98 -2.53
CA ARG A 243 3.07 -19.65 -3.75
C ARG A 243 4.58 -19.64 -3.90
N SER A 244 5.27 -18.56 -3.53
CA SER A 244 6.73 -18.52 -3.51
C SER A 244 7.33 -19.45 -2.45
N MET A 245 6.70 -19.53 -1.28
CA MET A 245 7.09 -20.45 -0.19
C MET A 245 6.89 -21.93 -0.59
N ASP A 246 5.72 -22.25 -1.14
CA ASP A 246 5.41 -23.56 -1.73
C ASP A 246 6.36 -23.88 -2.87
N ARG A 247 6.73 -22.89 -3.70
CA ARG A 247 7.71 -23.09 -4.78
C ARG A 247 9.09 -23.40 -4.23
N VAL A 248 9.56 -22.69 -3.20
CA VAL A 248 10.82 -23.02 -2.51
C VAL A 248 10.79 -24.45 -2.00
N ARG A 249 9.73 -24.83 -1.29
CA ARG A 249 9.51 -26.20 -0.80
C ARG A 249 9.54 -27.23 -1.92
N CYS A 250 8.76 -27.03 -2.99
CA CYS A 250 8.69 -27.96 -4.12
C CYS A 250 10.04 -28.08 -4.85
N ILE A 251 10.85 -27.02 -4.95
CA ILE A 251 12.21 -27.13 -5.51
C ILE A 251 13.10 -27.99 -4.62
N VAL A 252 13.05 -27.83 -3.28
CA VAL A 252 13.83 -28.66 -2.35
C VAL A 252 13.38 -30.14 -2.40
N VAL A 253 12.07 -30.40 -2.49
CA VAL A 253 11.52 -31.77 -2.53
C VAL A 253 11.73 -32.43 -3.89
N GLU A 254 11.24 -31.83 -4.97
CA GLU A 254 11.12 -32.48 -6.29
C GLU A 254 12.39 -32.39 -7.14
N VAL A 255 13.27 -31.40 -6.89
CA VAL A 255 14.53 -31.22 -7.62
C VAL A 255 15.72 -31.63 -6.76
N VAL A 256 15.90 -31.00 -5.59
CA VAL A 256 17.10 -31.22 -4.77
C VAL A 256 17.08 -32.62 -4.15
N ALA A 257 16.04 -33.03 -3.43
CA ALA A 257 15.98 -34.37 -2.84
C ALA A 257 16.03 -35.49 -3.91
N ALA A 258 15.39 -35.27 -5.06
CA ALA A 258 15.38 -36.22 -6.15
C ALA A 258 16.76 -36.42 -6.82
N ALA A 259 17.57 -35.35 -6.93
CA ALA A 259 18.93 -35.43 -7.49
C ALA A 259 19.96 -35.98 -6.50
N PHE A 260 19.77 -35.75 -5.19
CA PHE A 260 20.68 -36.18 -4.13
C PHE A 260 20.30 -37.52 -3.48
N ALA A 261 19.28 -38.22 -3.97
CA ALA A 261 18.69 -39.42 -3.34
C ALA A 261 19.67 -40.55 -2.95
N GLN A 262 20.84 -40.62 -3.59
CA GLN A 262 21.89 -41.64 -3.31
C GLN A 262 22.95 -41.17 -2.30
N ASP A 263 23.02 -39.88 -1.96
CA ASP A 263 23.92 -39.35 -0.94
C ASP A 263 23.19 -39.31 0.42
N ALA A 264 23.48 -40.30 1.26
CA ALA A 264 22.84 -40.45 2.57
C ALA A 264 23.15 -39.30 3.55
N THR A 265 24.25 -38.56 3.36
CA THR A 265 24.60 -37.40 4.19
C THR A 265 23.80 -36.19 3.73
N ALA A 266 23.89 -35.84 2.44
CA ALA A 266 23.08 -34.78 1.85
C ALA A 266 21.58 -34.97 2.11
N MET A 267 21.07 -36.18 1.97
CA MET A 267 19.65 -36.50 2.21
C MET A 267 19.21 -36.37 3.67
N ARG A 268 20.12 -36.37 4.64
CA ARG A 268 19.80 -36.03 6.04
C ARG A 268 19.45 -34.56 6.15
N ASP A 269 20.30 -33.71 5.61
CA ASP A 269 20.20 -32.26 5.72
C ASP A 269 19.04 -31.73 4.85
N ILE A 270 18.83 -32.31 3.67
CA ILE A 270 17.65 -32.06 2.83
C ILE A 270 16.35 -32.41 3.59
N LYS A 271 16.29 -33.53 4.31
CA LYS A 271 15.10 -33.89 5.12
C LYS A 271 14.87 -32.93 6.29
N ILE A 272 15.94 -32.44 6.92
CA ILE A 272 15.87 -31.41 7.97
C ILE A 272 15.30 -30.10 7.39
N ALA A 273 15.78 -29.67 6.23
CA ALA A 273 15.28 -28.49 5.53
C ALA A 273 13.80 -28.64 5.11
N ILE A 274 13.40 -29.78 4.55
CA ILE A 274 12.01 -30.07 4.19
C ILE A 274 11.11 -29.99 5.43
N LYS A 275 11.52 -30.62 6.54
CA LYS A 275 10.80 -30.55 7.82
C LYS A 275 10.63 -29.11 8.32
N ALA A 276 11.65 -28.26 8.15
CA ALA A 276 11.58 -26.84 8.52
C ALA A 276 10.58 -26.07 7.64
N LEU A 277 10.62 -26.28 6.32
CA LEU A 277 9.67 -25.66 5.38
C LEU A 277 8.22 -26.15 5.61
N ASP A 278 8.03 -27.43 5.89
CA ASP A 278 6.73 -28.01 6.27
C ASP A 278 6.21 -27.41 7.59
N PHE A 279 7.09 -27.23 8.59
CA PHE A 279 6.74 -26.61 9.86
C PHE A 279 6.32 -25.14 9.67
N ILE A 280 7.13 -24.35 8.95
CA ILE A 280 6.82 -22.96 8.57
C ILE A 280 5.45 -22.86 7.92
N ARG A 281 5.22 -23.67 6.87
CA ARG A 281 3.98 -23.66 6.08
C ARG A 281 2.78 -24.07 6.93
N LYS A 282 2.90 -25.09 7.77
CA LYS A 282 1.78 -25.65 8.54
C LYS A 282 1.39 -24.77 9.73
N HIS A 283 2.37 -24.20 10.41
CA HIS A 283 2.18 -23.45 11.65
C HIS A 283 2.26 -21.94 11.47
N GLU A 284 2.55 -21.47 10.25
CA GLU A 284 2.65 -20.05 9.87
C GLU A 284 3.57 -19.28 10.82
N THR A 285 4.67 -19.92 11.24
CA THR A 285 5.56 -19.44 12.30
C THR A 285 7.02 -19.81 12.04
N GLU A 286 7.91 -18.90 12.44
CA GLU A 286 9.35 -19.04 12.45
C GLU A 286 9.89 -19.64 13.77
N SER A 287 9.13 -19.50 14.86
CA SER A 287 9.57 -19.87 16.21
C SER A 287 9.75 -21.39 16.39
N GLY A 288 10.89 -21.82 16.93
CA GLY A 288 11.21 -23.22 17.22
C GLY A 288 11.87 -23.98 16.08
N ILE A 289 12.14 -23.34 14.94
CA ILE A 289 12.90 -23.91 13.81
C ILE A 289 14.37 -24.11 14.21
N GLU A 290 14.91 -23.16 14.96
CA GLU A 290 16.25 -23.14 15.54
C GLU A 290 16.56 -24.36 16.43
N HIS A 291 15.54 -25.09 16.89
CA HIS A 291 15.72 -26.31 17.68
C HIS A 291 16.02 -27.56 16.83
N PHE A 292 15.86 -27.51 15.51
CA PHE A 292 16.07 -28.68 14.65
C PHE A 292 16.64 -28.38 13.25
N PHE A 293 16.66 -27.12 12.80
CA PHE A 293 17.39 -26.69 11.60
C PHE A 293 18.81 -26.24 11.96
N ASP A 294 19.68 -27.22 12.22
CA ASP A 294 21.09 -27.01 12.57
C ASP A 294 22.01 -27.39 11.38
N ILE A 295 21.76 -26.78 10.22
CA ILE A 295 22.67 -26.89 9.06
C ILE A 295 23.72 -25.78 9.19
N PRO A 296 25.00 -26.11 9.43
CA PRO A 296 26.03 -25.10 9.61
C PRO A 296 26.26 -24.32 8.30
N ARG A 297 26.32 -22.99 8.41
CA ARG A 297 26.70 -22.13 7.28
C ARG A 297 28.14 -22.46 6.85
N PRO A 298 28.40 -22.74 5.56
CA PRO A 298 29.76 -22.93 5.08
C PRO A 298 30.65 -21.71 5.38
N ASN A 299 31.89 -21.96 5.79
CA ASN A 299 32.86 -20.89 6.10
C ASN A 299 33.28 -20.08 4.87
N GLN A 300 33.10 -20.63 3.67
CA GLN A 300 33.40 -19.96 2.41
C GLN A 300 32.23 -19.06 1.97
N ALA A 301 32.50 -17.77 1.82
CA ALA A 301 31.53 -16.81 1.30
C ALA A 301 31.19 -17.09 -0.17
N LEU A 302 29.89 -17.09 -0.48
CA LEU A 302 29.38 -17.20 -1.85
C LEU A 302 29.84 -16.03 -2.72
N GLN A 303 30.34 -16.34 -3.91
CA GLN A 303 30.57 -15.39 -4.98
C GLN A 303 29.22 -14.87 -5.53
N PRO A 304 29.16 -13.66 -6.11
CA PRO A 304 27.92 -13.11 -6.68
C PRO A 304 27.24 -14.05 -7.69
N GLN A 305 28.02 -14.68 -8.57
CA GLN A 305 27.54 -15.65 -9.56
C GLN A 305 26.92 -16.90 -8.90
N GLU A 306 27.44 -17.35 -7.76
CA GLU A 306 26.87 -18.49 -7.03
C GLU A 306 25.56 -18.11 -6.34
N LYS A 307 25.44 -16.87 -5.81
CA LYS A 307 24.16 -16.33 -5.31
C LYS A 307 23.12 -16.26 -6.42
N GLU A 308 23.47 -15.67 -7.57
CA GLU A 308 22.61 -15.61 -8.76
C GLU A 308 22.18 -16.99 -9.24
N LYS A 309 23.10 -17.96 -9.24
CA LYS A 309 22.82 -19.36 -9.59
C LYS A 309 21.80 -19.98 -8.64
N ILE A 310 21.98 -19.85 -7.31
CA ILE A 310 21.04 -20.35 -6.30
C ILE A 310 19.65 -19.69 -6.45
N VAL A 311 19.59 -18.37 -6.65
CA VAL A 311 18.34 -17.65 -6.93
C VAL A 311 17.67 -18.15 -8.21
N GLY A 312 18.47 -18.40 -9.25
CA GLY A 312 18.05 -18.97 -10.53
C GLY A 312 17.41 -20.36 -10.40
N LEU A 313 17.94 -21.22 -9.53
CA LEU A 313 17.36 -22.54 -9.23
C LEU A 313 15.91 -22.42 -8.74
N PHE A 314 15.65 -21.53 -7.77
CA PHE A 314 14.30 -21.34 -7.22
C PHE A 314 13.35 -20.56 -8.16
N ASN A 315 13.90 -19.92 -9.20
CA ASN A 315 13.14 -19.40 -10.35
C ASN A 315 12.96 -20.42 -11.49
N GLY A 316 13.67 -21.55 -11.44
CA GLY A 316 13.62 -22.62 -12.44
C GLY A 316 12.36 -23.50 -12.37
N SER A 317 12.34 -24.52 -13.22
CA SER A 317 11.32 -25.59 -13.24
C SER A 317 11.26 -26.33 -11.89
N PRO A 318 10.07 -26.74 -11.40
CA PRO A 318 9.96 -27.56 -10.19
C PRO A 318 10.27 -29.05 -10.48
N LEU A 319 10.53 -29.40 -11.74
CA LEU A 319 10.80 -30.76 -12.19
C LEU A 319 12.10 -30.77 -12.97
N ILE A 320 12.94 -31.77 -12.67
CA ILE A 320 14.13 -32.12 -13.43
C ILE A 320 13.93 -33.48 -14.11
N ALA A 321 14.29 -33.57 -15.39
CA ALA A 321 14.24 -34.84 -16.11
C ALA A 321 15.26 -35.83 -15.53
N GLU A 322 14.91 -37.13 -15.48
CA GLU A 322 15.76 -38.18 -14.88
C GLU A 322 17.20 -38.16 -15.43
N SER A 323 17.33 -38.00 -16.75
CA SER A 323 18.61 -37.91 -17.46
C SER A 323 19.51 -36.73 -17.06
N ARG A 324 18.97 -35.72 -16.36
CA ARG A 324 19.72 -34.55 -15.87
C ARG A 324 20.08 -34.63 -14.39
N LYS A 325 19.54 -35.59 -13.61
CA LYS A 325 19.80 -35.69 -12.16
C LYS A 325 21.28 -35.87 -11.81
N ALA A 326 22.00 -36.74 -12.54
CA ALA A 326 23.42 -36.96 -12.31
C ALA A 326 24.26 -35.70 -12.58
N SER A 327 23.96 -34.98 -13.67
CA SER A 327 24.58 -33.68 -13.98
C SER A 327 24.30 -32.65 -12.89
N PHE A 328 23.04 -32.56 -12.44
CA PHE A 328 22.63 -31.66 -11.37
C PHE A 328 23.36 -31.96 -10.06
N TYR A 329 23.42 -33.22 -9.64
CA TYR A 329 24.18 -33.62 -8.45
C TYR A 329 25.64 -33.14 -8.54
N SER A 330 26.34 -33.42 -9.65
CA SER A 330 27.73 -33.00 -9.82
C SER A 330 27.93 -31.47 -9.83
N GLU A 331 26.93 -30.72 -10.31
CA GLU A 331 26.97 -29.26 -10.41
C GLU A 331 26.65 -28.56 -9.07
N TRP A 332 25.81 -29.17 -8.24
CA TRP A 332 25.20 -28.53 -7.07
C TRP A 332 25.73 -29.03 -5.73
N LYS A 333 26.52 -30.12 -5.72
CA LYS A 333 27.03 -30.75 -4.49
C LYS A 333 27.71 -29.78 -3.53
N GLU A 334 28.61 -28.94 -4.03
CA GLU A 334 29.37 -27.99 -3.22
C GLU A 334 28.54 -26.76 -2.79
N LEU A 335 27.38 -26.52 -3.41
CA LEU A 335 26.45 -25.42 -3.08
C LEU A 335 25.25 -25.89 -2.25
N LEU A 336 25.10 -27.19 -1.97
CA LEU A 336 23.89 -27.76 -1.37
C LEU A 336 23.51 -27.07 -0.04
N HIS A 337 24.45 -26.90 0.88
CA HIS A 337 24.14 -26.27 2.18
C HIS A 337 23.62 -24.85 1.99
N TRP A 338 24.22 -24.06 1.08
CA TRP A 338 23.75 -22.73 0.74
C TRP A 338 22.36 -22.72 0.12
N VAL A 339 22.00 -23.71 -0.71
CA VAL A 339 20.64 -23.89 -1.25
C VAL A 339 19.63 -24.15 -0.12
N LEU A 340 19.95 -25.03 0.83
CA LEU A 340 19.06 -25.35 1.96
C LEU A 340 18.91 -24.17 2.94
N ILE A 341 20.01 -23.48 3.23
CA ILE A 341 20.02 -22.26 4.06
C ILE A 341 19.22 -21.14 3.38
N ALA A 342 19.40 -20.91 2.08
CA ALA A 342 18.64 -19.94 1.31
C ALA A 342 17.13 -20.20 1.40
N ALA A 343 16.72 -21.46 1.23
CA ALA A 343 15.34 -21.88 1.32
C ALA A 343 14.73 -21.61 2.70
N VAL A 344 15.37 -22.11 3.78
CA VAL A 344 14.79 -22.07 5.13
C VAL A 344 14.92 -20.69 5.76
N ILE A 345 16.10 -20.07 5.75
CA ILE A 345 16.31 -18.74 6.36
C ILE A 345 15.56 -17.65 5.58
N GLY A 346 15.42 -17.81 4.25
CA GLY A 346 14.58 -16.94 3.43
C GLY A 346 13.12 -17.02 3.87
N SER A 347 12.60 -18.24 3.99
CA SER A 347 11.24 -18.54 4.45
C SER A 347 10.97 -18.00 5.87
N GLU A 348 11.91 -18.21 6.79
CA GLU A 348 11.88 -17.72 8.18
C GLU A 348 11.79 -16.18 8.24
N ARG A 349 12.66 -15.48 7.50
CA ARG A 349 12.69 -14.01 7.43
C ARG A 349 11.42 -13.41 6.85
N CYS A 350 10.82 -14.06 5.85
CA CYS A 350 9.52 -13.64 5.33
C CYS A 350 8.41 -13.74 6.38
N ILE A 351 8.33 -14.86 7.10
CA ILE A 351 7.29 -15.09 8.11
C ILE A 351 7.42 -14.11 9.29
N ARG A 352 8.64 -13.87 9.77
CA ARG A 352 8.93 -12.87 10.80
C ARG A 352 8.40 -11.49 10.41
N TYR A 353 8.68 -11.06 9.18
CA TYR A 353 8.18 -9.79 8.64
C TYR A 353 6.65 -9.71 8.64
N PHE A 354 5.95 -10.74 8.16
CA PHE A 354 4.48 -10.74 8.09
C PHE A 354 3.80 -10.82 9.47
N LYS A 355 4.40 -11.53 10.43
CA LYS A 355 3.87 -11.64 11.80
C LYS A 355 4.09 -10.39 12.66
N SER A 356 4.85 -9.40 12.18
CA SER A 356 5.09 -8.16 12.91
C SER A 356 3.78 -7.35 13.02
N PRO A 357 3.19 -7.21 14.24
CA PRO A 357 1.82 -6.70 14.39
C PRO A 357 1.69 -5.23 13.98
N ASP A 358 2.76 -4.46 14.08
CA ASP A 358 2.83 -3.04 13.71
C ASP A 358 3.01 -2.81 12.19
N ARG A 359 2.89 -3.87 11.36
CA ARG A 359 3.09 -3.81 9.90
C ARG A 359 1.87 -4.16 9.04
N GLU A 360 0.85 -4.80 9.59
CA GLU A 360 -0.37 -5.11 8.84
C GLU A 360 -1.25 -3.87 8.73
N LEU A 361 -1.44 -3.33 7.52
CA LEU A 361 -2.23 -2.10 7.36
C LEU A 361 -3.69 -2.26 7.78
N ASP A 362 -4.27 -3.45 7.68
CA ASP A 362 -5.64 -3.73 8.15
C ASP A 362 -5.76 -3.63 9.69
N LEU A 363 -4.66 -3.74 10.45
CA LEU A 363 -4.64 -3.55 11.91
C LEU A 363 -4.37 -2.09 12.30
N ILE A 364 -3.73 -1.32 11.40
CA ILE A 364 -3.29 0.06 11.64
C ILE A 364 -4.32 1.07 11.13
N LEU A 365 -5.07 0.73 10.08
CA LEU A 365 -6.05 1.56 9.40
C LEU A 365 -7.33 0.78 9.09
N PRO A 366 -8.50 1.44 9.00
CA PRO A 366 -9.77 0.80 8.63
C PRO A 366 -9.83 0.56 7.11
N MET A 367 -8.97 -0.32 6.60
CA MET A 367 -8.68 -0.48 5.17
C MET A 367 -9.91 -0.81 4.32
N GLU A 368 -10.82 -1.64 4.83
CA GLU A 368 -12.06 -1.97 4.10
C GLU A 368 -13.00 -0.78 3.99
N SER A 369 -13.10 0.05 5.04
CA SER A 369 -13.83 1.33 4.98
C SER A 369 -13.13 2.31 4.03
N LEU A 370 -11.79 2.35 4.00
CA LEU A 370 -11.03 3.20 3.09
C LEU A 370 -11.19 2.78 1.62
N ARG A 371 -11.35 1.49 1.31
CA ARG A 371 -11.62 1.00 -0.06
C ARG A 371 -13.04 1.29 -0.54
N THR A 372 -14.02 1.22 0.35
CA THR A 372 -15.46 1.32 0.01
C THR A 372 -16.03 2.73 0.12
N SER A 373 -15.38 3.63 0.85
CA SER A 373 -15.85 5.01 1.07
C SER A 373 -15.32 6.02 0.05
N ARG A 374 -16.03 7.14 -0.10
CA ARG A 374 -15.53 8.38 -0.71
C ARG A 374 -14.54 9.04 0.26
N LEU A 375 -13.31 9.24 -0.21
CA LEU A 375 -12.21 9.77 0.60
C LEU A 375 -11.99 11.25 0.31
N TYR A 376 -11.97 12.07 1.37
CA TYR A 376 -11.74 13.51 1.28
C TYR A 376 -10.60 13.96 2.18
N ILE A 377 -9.50 14.44 1.61
CA ILE A 377 -8.44 15.07 2.41
C ILE A 377 -8.85 16.51 2.69
N ARG A 378 -8.85 16.89 3.98
CA ARG A 378 -9.30 18.19 4.49
C ARG A 378 -8.13 19.14 4.71
N GLY A 379 -8.35 20.42 4.44
CA GLY A 379 -7.45 21.49 4.88
C GLY A 379 -7.39 21.63 6.41
N CYS A 380 -6.41 22.36 6.91
CA CYS A 380 -6.28 22.67 8.34
C CYS A 380 -7.26 23.80 8.72
#